data_AF-A0A161IGI6-F1
#
_entry.id   AF-A0A161IGI6-F1
#
_cell.length_a   1.000
_cell.length_b   1.000
_cell.length_c   1.000
_cell.angle_alpha   90.00
_cell.angle_beta   90.00
_cell.angle_gamma   90.00
#
_symmetry.space_group_name_H-M   'P 1'
#
loop_
_entity.id
_entity.type
_entity.pdbx_description
1 polymer ?
#
loop_
_entity_poly.entity_id
_entity_poly.type
_entity_poly.pdbx_seq_one_letter_code
_entity_poly.pdbx_strand_id
1 'polypeptide(L)' 'MKRLMVGHALESVARVDFRAGEENCRSRRALEKIGARLAPFRSERLEHGGREIVHLYYELCRADYVASLGAD' A
#
# COMPACT_ATOMS: atom_id res chain seq x y z
N MET A 1 13.59 4.95 -0.08
CA MET A 1 12.74 6.14 -0.37
C MET A 1 11.30 5.99 0.13
N LYS A 2 10.54 4.95 -0.26
CA LYS A 2 9.11 4.81 0.13
C LYS A 2 8.87 4.94 1.65
N ARG A 3 9.70 4.31 2.50
CA ARG A 3 9.63 4.45 3.98
C ARG A 3 9.73 5.91 4.45
N LEU A 4 10.69 6.69 3.94
CA LEU A 4 10.88 8.09 4.34
C LEU A 4 9.66 8.96 4.00
N MET A 5 9.13 8.83 2.77
CA MET A 5 7.95 9.59 2.35
C MET A 5 6.71 9.23 3.17
N VAL A 6 6.53 7.94 3.46
CA VAL A 6 5.40 7.44 4.24
C VAL A 6 5.49 7.86 5.70
N GLY A 7 6.69 7.79 6.29
CA GLY A 7 6.93 8.30 7.63
C GLY A 7 6.56 9.78 7.75
N HIS A 8 7.04 10.60 6.81
CA HIS A 8 6.70 12.02 6.77
C HIS A 8 5.19 12.28 6.56
N ALA A 9 4.55 11.58 5.62
CA ALA A 9 3.11 11.72 5.41
C ALA A 9 2.32 11.40 6.69
N LEU A 10 2.66 10.30 7.36
CA LEU A 10 2.00 9.85 8.58
C LEU A 10 2.23 10.78 9.78
N GLU A 11 3.15 11.74 9.72
CA GLU A 11 3.25 12.83 10.71
C GLU A 11 2.01 13.73 10.67
N SER A 12 1.44 13.91 9.49
CA SER A 12 0.36 14.88 9.21
C SER A 12 -1.00 14.23 8.92
N VAL A 13 -1.04 12.98 8.47
CA VAL A 13 -2.29 12.25 8.18
C VAL A 13 -2.44 10.99 9.02
N ALA A 14 -3.69 10.59 9.28
CA ALA A 14 -3.99 9.39 10.06
C ALA A 14 -3.68 8.08 9.31
N ARG A 15 -3.83 8.09 7.98
CA ARG A 15 -3.71 6.91 7.12
C ARG A 15 -3.22 7.29 5.73
N VAL A 16 -2.41 6.42 5.13
CA VAL A 16 -2.02 6.49 3.71
C VAL A 16 -2.61 5.30 2.98
N ASP A 17 -3.29 5.56 1.86
CA ASP A 17 -3.82 4.54 0.98
C ASP A 17 -2.91 4.39 -0.24
N PHE A 18 -2.60 3.15 -0.62
CA PHE A 18 -1.85 2.82 -1.82
C PHE A 18 -2.71 2.04 -2.78
N ARG A 19 -2.54 2.31 -4.07
CA ARG A 19 -3.10 1.50 -5.16
C ARG A 19 -1.99 0.68 -5.80
N ALA A 20 -2.19 -0.62 -5.95
CA ALA A 20 -1.24 -1.51 -6.63
C ALA A 20 -1.98 -2.47 -7.54
N GLY A 21 -1.46 -2.71 -8.75
CA GLY A 21 -2.00 -3.75 -9.63
C GLY A 21 -1.93 -5.12 -8.95
N GLU A 22 -2.98 -5.93 -9.13
CA GLU A 22 -3.07 -7.27 -8.56
C GLU A 22 -1.87 -8.14 -8.94
N GLU A 23 -1.44 -8.09 -10.20
CA GLU A 23 -0.28 -8.85 -10.69
C GLU A 23 1.07 -8.23 -10.32
N ASN A 24 1.10 -7.02 -9.75
CA ASN A 24 2.34 -6.34 -9.37
C ASN A 24 2.86 -6.84 -8.01
N CYS A 25 3.24 -8.11 -7.98
CA CYS A 25 3.73 -8.81 -6.79
C CYS A 25 4.89 -8.08 -6.10
N ARG A 26 5.78 -7.42 -6.86
CA ARG A 26 6.90 -6.65 -6.30
C ARG A 26 6.40 -5.44 -5.50
N SER A 27 5.46 -4.67 -6.05
CA SER A 27 4.89 -3.52 -5.35
C SER A 27 4.10 -3.95 -4.13
N ARG A 28 3.27 -5.00 -4.25
CA ARG A 28 2.48 -5.55 -3.13
C ARG A 28 3.37 -5.98 -1.96
N ARG A 29 4.40 -6.79 -2.23
CA ARG A 29 5.37 -7.22 -1.20
C ARG A 29 6.11 -6.03 -0.57
N ALA A 30 6.42 -4.99 -1.35
CA ALA A 30 7.05 -3.78 -0.82
C ALA A 30 6.11 -2.98 0.10
N LEU A 31 4.79 -3.00 -0.16
CA LEU A 31 3.77 -2.40 0.71
C LEU A 31 3.61 -3.20 2.01
N GLU A 32 3.51 -4.52 1.91
CA GLU A 32 3.43 -5.42 3.05
C GLU A 32 4.66 -5.28 3.98
N LYS A 33 5.87 -5.16 3.39
CA LYS A 33 7.12 -4.93 4.14
C LYS A 33 7.18 -3.63 4.94
N ILE A 34 6.38 -2.62 4.59
CA ILE A 34 6.31 -1.36 5.35
C ILE A 34 5.08 -1.29 6.25
N GLY A 35 4.45 -2.45 6.49
CA GLY A 35 3.30 -2.60 7.39
C GLY A 35 1.94 -2.31 6.74
N ALA A 36 1.88 -2.04 5.44
CA ALA A 36 0.59 -1.77 4.78
C ALA A 36 -0.23 -3.05 4.65
N ARG A 37 -1.52 -2.97 4.93
CA ARG A 37 -2.46 -4.10 4.90
C ARG A 37 -3.38 -4.00 3.71
N LEU A 38 -3.68 -5.13 3.08
CA LEU A 38 -4.65 -5.19 1.99
C LEU A 38 -6.05 -4.84 2.53
N ALA A 39 -6.75 -3.92 1.88
CA ALA A 39 -8.14 -3.58 2.16
C ALA A 39 -9.05 -4.65 1.53
N PRO A 40 -9.69 -5.54 2.33
CA PRO A 40 -10.29 -6.79 1.81
C PRO A 40 -11.41 -6.59 0.78
N PHE A 41 -12.12 -5.46 0.84
CA PHE A 41 -13.29 -5.18 0.01
C PHE A 41 -13.11 -3.96 -0.89
N ARG A 42 -11.85 -3.54 -1.12
CA ARG A 42 -11.55 -2.36 -1.93
C ARG A 42 -10.62 -2.74 -3.07
N SER A 43 -11.21 -2.92 -4.24
CA SER A 43 -10.52 -3.09 -5.50
C SER A 43 -11.19 -2.25 -6.58
N GLU A 44 -10.43 -1.96 -7.63
CA GLU A 44 -10.88 -1.17 -8.77
C GLU A 44 -10.49 -1.91 -10.05
N ARG A 45 -11.48 -2.20 -10.89
CA ARG A 45 -11.26 -2.74 -12.24
C ARG A 45 -11.24 -1.58 -13.24
N LEU A 46 -10.18 -1.53 -14.03
CA LEU A 46 -9.99 -0.52 -15.07
C LEU A 46 -9.66 -1.22 -16.38
N GLU A 47 -10.21 -0.71 -17.49
CA GLU A 47 -9.75 -1.11 -18.81
C GLU A 47 -8.59 -0.21 -19.23
N HIS A 48 -7.48 -0.81 -19.66
CA HIS A 48 -6.33 -0.08 -20.18
C HIS A 48 -5.76 -0.82 -21.39
N GLY A 49 -5.91 -0.23 -22.58
CA GLY A 49 -5.43 -0.81 -23.83
C GLY A 49 -6.10 -2.15 -24.18
N GLY A 50 -7.42 -2.27 -23.95
CA GLY A 50 -8.18 -3.49 -24.23
C GLY A 50 -7.93 -4.63 -23.25
N ARG A 51 -7.24 -4.37 -22.14
CA ARG A 51 -6.99 -5.33 -21.06
C ARG A 51 -7.65 -4.85 -19.78
N GLU A 52 -8.29 -5.77 -19.07
CA GLU A 52 -8.77 -5.51 -17.72
C GLU A 52 -7.57 -5.55 -16.75
N ILE A 53 -7.42 -4.48 -15.96
CA ILE A 53 -6.42 -4.37 -14.90
C ILE A 53 -7.17 -4.24 -13.58
N VAL A 54 -6.91 -5.16 -12.66
CA VAL A 54 -7.39 -5.09 -11.28
C VAL A 54 -6.36 -4.35 -10.44
N HIS A 55 -6.78 -3.29 -9.77
CA HIS A 55 -6.02 -2.63 -8.72
C HIS A 55 -6.58 -3.00 -7.35
N LEU A 56 -5.67 -3.34 -6.45
CA LEU A 56 -5.93 -3.58 -5.04
C LEU A 56 -5.55 -2.34 -4.23
N TYR A 57 -6.28 -2.09 -3.15
CA TYR A 57 -5.98 -1.02 -2.22
C TYR A 57 -5.32 -1.56 -0.97
N TYR A 58 -4.26 -0.88 -0.53
CA TYR A 58 -3.58 -1.14 0.73
C TYR A 58 -3.68 0.09 1.62
N GLU A 59 -3.82 -0.14 2.91
CA GLU A 59 -3.94 0.90 3.93
C GLU A 59 -2.78 0.80 4.90
N LEU A 60 -2.24 1.96 5.29
CA LEU A 60 -1.17 2.03 6.28
C LEU A 60 -1.46 3.14 7.29
N CYS A 61 -1.65 2.73 8.54
CA CYS A 61 -1.78 3.62 9.68
C CYS A 61 -0.43 3.78 10.40
N ARG A 62 -0.30 4.84 11.20
CA ARG A 62 0.95 5.12 11.94
C ARG A 62 1.40 3.95 12.83
N ALA A 63 0.47 3.30 13.53
CA ALA A 63 0.79 2.19 14.43
C ALA A 63 1.43 1.01 13.69
N ASP A 64 0.87 0.63 12.54
CA ASP A 64 1.38 -0.48 11.72
C ASP A 64 2.73 -0.13 11.07
N TYR A 65 2.89 1.14 10.65
CA TYR A 65 4.17 1.62 10.13
C TYR A 65 5.27 1.52 11.19
N VAL A 66 5.02 2.01 12.41
CA VAL A 66 5.99 1.95 13.53
C VAL A 66 6.32 0.50 13.89
N ALA A 67 5.32 -0.39 13.95
CA ALA A 67 5.54 -1.81 14.20
C ALA A 67 6.46 -2.44 13.14
N SER A 68 6.36 -2.02 11.87
CA SER A 68 7.22 -2.50 10.77
C SER A 68 8.66 -1.97 10.82
N LEU A 69 8.97 -1.00 11.70
CA LEU A 69 10.34 -0.48 11.87
C LEU A 69 11.19 -1.35 12.81
N GLY A 70 10.56 -2.14 13.68
CA GLY A 70 11.26 -2.99 14.66
C GLY A 70 11.30 -4.48 14.30
N ALA A 71 10.87 -4.85 13.08
CA ALA A 71 10.76 -6.23 12.62
C ALA A 71 11.94 -6.66 11.72
N ASP A 72 13.12 -6.08 11.92
CA ASP A 72 14.34 -6.37 11.15
C ASP A 72 14.98 -7.73 11.51
#